data_AF-A0A6J6RPP2-F1
#
_entry.id   AF-A0A6J6RPP2-F1
#
_cell.length_a   1.000
_cell.length_b   1.000
_cell.length_c   1.000
_cell.angle_alpha   90.00
_cell.angle_beta   90.00
_cell.angle_gamma   90.00
#
_symmetry.space_group_name_H-M   'P 1'
#
loop_
_entity.id
_entity.type
_entity.pdbx_description
1 polymer ?
#
loop_
_entity_poly.entity_id
_entity_poly.type
_entity_poly.pdbx_seq_one_letter_code
_entity_poly.pdbx_strand_id
1 'polypeptide(L)'
;MAASMGNFESPISQPEDPVLRRLLPNAYSDIESADEFRKYTEPALRKLKQDHLFYLREQLVFPVDHELERADIAVSDPTQWLIAINDIRLALSVRLNIDQSSFEKYELMLDTDQQKPLFAVYFWLGGIQESLISHI
;
A
#
# COMPACT_ATOMS: atom_id res chain seq x y z
N MET A 1 -33.94 -14.25 24.76
CA MET A 1 -33.06 -13.82 23.66
C MET A 1 -31.73 -13.40 24.25
N ALA A 2 -30.73 -14.28 24.23
CA ALA A 2 -29.37 -13.94 24.61
C ALA A 2 -28.66 -13.44 23.34
N ALA A 3 -28.23 -12.18 23.33
CA ALA A 3 -27.37 -11.66 22.28
C ALA A 3 -26.04 -12.42 22.35
N SER A 4 -25.70 -13.14 21.29
CA SER A 4 -24.34 -13.63 21.09
C SER A 4 -23.45 -12.41 20.89
N MET A 5 -22.74 -12.01 21.95
CA MET A 5 -21.59 -11.12 21.84
C MET A 5 -20.56 -11.87 21.00
N GLY A 6 -20.47 -11.53 19.71
CA GLY A 6 -19.59 -12.21 18.77
C GLY A 6 -18.14 -12.11 19.21
N ASN A 7 -17.57 -13.24 19.63
CA ASN A 7 -16.16 -13.63 19.56
C ASN A 7 -15.08 -12.53 19.58
N PHE A 8 -15.14 -11.57 20.51
CA PHE A 8 -14.07 -10.59 20.75
C PHE A 8 -12.94 -11.13 21.63
N GLU A 9 -12.96 -12.41 22.01
CA GLU A 9 -12.03 -12.95 23.01
C GLU A 9 -10.74 -13.52 22.41
N SER A 10 -10.73 -13.92 21.14
CA SER A 10 -9.53 -14.53 20.54
C SER A 10 -8.55 -13.46 20.01
N PRO A 11 -7.23 -13.64 20.25
CA PRO A 11 -6.21 -12.81 19.61
C PRO A 11 -6.34 -12.86 18.08
N ILE A 12 -6.14 -11.72 17.42
CA ILE A 12 -6.03 -11.68 15.95
C ILE A 12 -4.57 -11.99 15.65
N SER A 13 -4.33 -13.14 15.01
CA SER A 13 -2.98 -13.49 14.57
C SER A 13 -2.53 -12.64 13.38
N GLN A 14 -1.22 -12.54 13.19
CA GLN A 14 -0.64 -11.87 12.03
C GLN A 14 -1.17 -12.48 10.71
N PRO A 15 -1.50 -11.67 9.69
CA PRO A 15 -1.94 -12.19 8.39
C PRO A 15 -0.89 -13.12 7.73
N GLU A 16 -1.34 -14.17 7.05
CA GLU A 16 -0.43 -15.08 6.34
C GLU A 16 0.18 -14.45 5.08
N ASP A 17 -0.61 -13.60 4.40
CA ASP A 17 -0.18 -12.93 3.19
C ASP A 17 1.04 -12.02 3.46
N PRO A 18 2.14 -12.18 2.72
CA PRO A 18 3.37 -11.43 2.97
C PRO A 18 3.24 -9.92 2.72
N VAL A 19 2.36 -9.48 1.82
CA VAL A 19 2.06 -8.06 1.61
C VAL A 19 1.36 -7.50 2.85
N LEU A 20 0.36 -8.21 3.36
CA LEU A 20 -0.34 -7.77 4.57
C LEU A 20 0.59 -7.79 5.79
N ARG A 21 1.51 -8.74 5.90
CA ARG A 21 2.56 -8.72 6.95
C ARG A 21 3.44 -7.48 6.88
N ARG A 22 3.79 -7.05 5.66
CA ARG A 22 4.61 -5.84 5.46
C ARG A 22 3.84 -4.56 5.79
N LEU A 23 2.57 -4.50 5.42
CA LEU A 23 1.69 -3.33 5.65
C LEU A 23 1.20 -3.24 7.10
N LEU A 24 1.07 -4.39 7.79
CA LEU A 24 0.54 -4.51 9.15
C LEU A 24 1.55 -5.26 10.04
N PRO A 25 2.76 -4.71 10.25
CA PRO A 25 3.81 -5.38 11.00
C PRO A 25 3.41 -5.60 12.47
N ASN A 26 4.07 -6.53 13.15
CA ASN A 26 3.92 -6.69 14.59
C ASN A 26 4.52 -5.47 15.30
N ALA A 27 3.82 -4.95 16.31
CA ALA A 27 4.34 -3.87 17.15
C ALA A 27 5.40 -4.36 18.15
N TYR A 28 5.36 -5.65 18.50
CA TYR A 28 6.24 -6.30 19.46
C TYR A 28 6.86 -7.56 18.86
N SER A 29 8.03 -7.97 19.37
CA SER A 29 8.68 -9.23 18.99
C SER A 29 8.00 -10.45 19.59
N ASP A 30 7.38 -10.28 20.77
CA ASP A 30 6.58 -11.31 21.43
C ASP A 30 5.22 -11.46 20.72
N ILE A 31 4.86 -12.70 20.37
CA ILE A 31 3.68 -12.99 19.54
C ILE A 31 2.39 -12.71 20.31
N GLU A 32 2.30 -13.11 21.58
CA GLU A 32 1.11 -12.90 22.40
C GLU A 32 0.82 -11.40 22.57
N SER A 33 1.85 -10.64 22.93
CA SER A 33 1.77 -9.18 23.07
C SER A 33 1.43 -8.50 21.73
N ALA A 34 1.98 -9.00 20.61
CA ALA A 34 1.69 -8.46 19.28
C ALA A 34 0.23 -8.71 18.86
N ASP A 35 -0.30 -9.90 19.12
CA ASP A 35 -1.68 -10.27 18.76
C ASP A 35 -2.70 -9.53 19.65
N GLU A 36 -2.40 -9.34 20.93
CA GLU A 36 -3.21 -8.50 21.82
C GLU A 36 -3.23 -7.04 21.35
N PHE A 37 -2.08 -6.46 21.01
CA PHE A 37 -2.03 -5.10 20.46
C PHE A 37 -2.78 -4.98 19.13
N ARG A 38 -2.66 -5.98 18.26
CA ARG A 38 -3.30 -6.02 16.94
C ARG A 38 -4.82 -5.96 17.04
N LYS A 39 -5.39 -6.69 18.00
CA LYS A 39 -6.83 -6.68 18.29
C LYS A 39 -7.40 -5.28 18.41
N TYR A 40 -6.68 -4.36 19.05
CA TYR A 40 -7.15 -3.00 19.32
C TYR A 40 -6.76 -1.99 18.23
N THR A 41 -5.76 -2.29 17.39
CA THR A 41 -5.17 -1.28 16.49
C THR A 41 -5.34 -1.59 15.01
N GLU A 42 -5.31 -2.86 14.60
CA GLU A 42 -5.36 -3.24 13.19
C GLU A 42 -6.64 -2.81 12.48
N PRO A 43 -7.85 -2.93 13.06
CA PRO A 43 -9.06 -2.47 12.39
C PRO A 43 -9.00 -0.98 12.00
N ALA A 44 -8.51 -0.13 12.91
CA ALA A 44 -8.35 1.30 12.67
C ALA A 44 -7.25 1.57 11.64
N LEU A 45 -6.12 0.86 11.73
CA LEU A 45 -5.02 0.99 10.77
C LEU A 45 -5.45 0.58 9.35
N ARG A 46 -6.19 -0.53 9.21
CA ARG A 46 -6.75 -0.97 7.92
C ARG A 46 -7.68 0.07 7.33
N LYS A 47 -8.58 0.63 8.14
CA LYS A 47 -9.49 1.70 7.70
C LYS A 47 -8.72 2.92 7.21
N LEU A 48 -7.71 3.36 7.97
CA LEU A 48 -6.87 4.50 7.59
C LEU A 48 -6.16 4.27 6.25
N LYS A 49 -5.58 3.08 6.04
CA LYS A 49 -4.93 2.72 4.77
C LYS A 49 -5.93 2.71 3.60
N GLN A 50 -7.11 2.15 3.82
CA GLN A 50 -8.18 2.15 2.82
C GLN A 50 -8.63 3.58 2.47
N ASP A 51 -8.73 4.45 3.46
CA ASP A 51 -9.17 5.84 3.25
C ASP A 51 -8.19 6.63 2.40
N HIS A 52 -6.88 6.48 2.62
CA HIS A 52 -5.87 7.09 1.75
C HIS A 52 -5.94 6.55 0.30
N LEU A 53 -6.16 5.24 0.13
CA LEU A 53 -6.32 4.64 -1.20
C LEU A 53 -7.61 5.11 -1.89
N PHE A 54 -8.71 5.25 -1.16
CA PHE A 54 -9.95 5.79 -1.71
C PHE A 54 -9.82 7.26 -2.09
N TYR A 55 -9.19 8.08 -1.24
CA TYR A 55 -8.90 9.47 -1.56
C TYR A 55 -8.08 9.58 -2.85
N LEU A 56 -6.98 8.83 -2.97
CA LEU A 56 -6.17 8.78 -4.19
C LEU A 56 -7.01 8.35 -5.41
N ARG A 57 -7.80 7.29 -5.27
CA ARG A 57 -8.66 6.77 -6.34
C ARG A 57 -9.67 7.80 -6.79
N GLU A 58 -10.37 8.46 -5.87
CA GLU A 58 -11.40 9.48 -6.16
C GLU A 58 -10.86 10.61 -7.05
N GLN A 59 -9.62 11.06 -6.80
CA GLN A 59 -8.98 12.08 -7.63
C GLN A 59 -8.63 11.58 -9.05
N LEU A 60 -8.49 10.27 -9.23
CA LEU A 60 -8.09 9.63 -10.49
C LEU A 60 -9.28 9.08 -11.29
N VAL A 61 -10.46 8.88 -10.69
CA VAL A 61 -11.62 8.30 -11.40
C VAL A 61 -11.98 9.11 -12.65
N PHE A 62 -12.19 10.43 -12.49
CA PHE A 62 -12.59 11.27 -13.62
C PHE A 62 -11.61 11.22 -14.80
N PRO A 63 -10.29 11.49 -14.63
CA PRO A 63 -9.37 11.48 -15.76
C PRO A 63 -9.20 10.09 -16.39
N VAL A 64 -9.30 9.01 -15.60
CA VAL A 64 -9.22 7.63 -16.12
C VAL A 64 -10.48 7.28 -16.92
N ASP A 65 -11.66 7.54 -16.38
CA ASP A 65 -12.94 7.21 -17.04
C ASP A 65 -13.15 7.98 -18.36
N HIS A 66 -12.52 9.15 -18.49
CA HIS A 66 -12.59 9.99 -19.70
C HIS A 66 -11.34 9.85 -20.60
N GLU A 67 -10.44 8.90 -20.31
CA GLU A 67 -9.23 8.63 -21.09
C GLU A 67 -8.38 9.89 -21.36
N LEU A 68 -8.27 10.78 -20.37
CA LEU A 68 -7.51 12.01 -20.53
C LEU A 68 -6.01 11.70 -20.65
N GLU A 69 -5.36 12.18 -21.70
CA GLU A 69 -3.91 12.06 -21.89
C GLU A 69 -3.11 12.76 -20.76
N ARG A 70 -3.70 13.81 -20.18
CA ARG A 70 -3.14 14.56 -19.06
C ARG A 70 -4.27 15.09 -18.17
N ALA A 71 -4.04 15.06 -16.86
CA ALA A 71 -4.93 15.64 -15.87
C ALA A 71 -4.16 16.47 -14.85
N ASP A 72 -4.58 17.71 -14.66
CA ASP A 72 -4.08 18.55 -13.57
C ASP A 72 -4.92 18.25 -12.32
N ILE A 73 -4.35 17.53 -11.38
CA ILE A 73 -5.04 17.09 -10.16
C ILE A 73 -4.77 18.09 -9.05
N ALA A 74 -5.83 18.73 -8.56
CA ALA A 74 -5.75 19.62 -7.40
C ALA A 74 -5.65 18.78 -6.12
N VAL A 75 -4.42 18.51 -5.67
CA VAL A 75 -4.17 17.74 -4.45
C VAL A 75 -4.38 18.62 -3.22
N SER A 76 -5.47 18.41 -2.49
CA SER A 76 -5.77 19.17 -1.27
C SER A 76 -4.96 18.70 -0.06
N ASP A 77 -4.56 17.44 -0.02
CA ASP A 77 -3.69 16.86 1.01
C ASP A 77 -2.60 15.97 0.38
N PRO A 78 -1.40 16.52 0.14
CA PRO A 78 -0.28 15.77 -0.42
C PRO A 78 0.17 14.59 0.45
N THR A 79 -0.07 14.65 1.76
CA THR A 79 0.32 13.59 2.69
C THR A 79 -0.45 12.31 2.42
N GLN A 80 -1.74 12.40 2.10
CA GLN A 80 -2.55 11.22 1.79
C GLN A 80 -2.09 10.54 0.49
N TRP A 81 -1.67 11.32 -0.51
CA TRP A 81 -1.05 10.79 -1.72
C TRP A 81 0.25 10.05 -1.40
N LEU A 82 1.13 10.65 -0.60
CA LEU A 82 2.38 10.04 -0.19
C LEU A 82 2.16 8.71 0.54
N ILE A 83 1.22 8.65 1.48
CA ILE A 83 0.91 7.43 2.23
C ILE A 83 0.32 6.36 1.31
N ALA A 84 -0.65 6.71 0.45
CA ALA A 84 -1.29 5.78 -0.47
C ALA A 84 -0.27 5.19 -1.47
N ILE A 85 0.56 6.04 -2.09
CA ILE A 85 1.61 5.61 -3.02
C ILE A 85 2.64 4.73 -2.31
N ASN A 86 3.04 5.09 -1.09
CA ASN A 86 3.97 4.28 -0.31
C ASN A 86 3.39 2.89 0.01
N ASP A 87 2.11 2.79 0.40
CA ASP A 87 1.46 1.50 0.66
C ASP A 87 1.39 0.63 -0.61
N ILE A 88 1.10 1.23 -1.78
CA ILE A 88 1.14 0.52 -3.08
C ILE A 88 2.56 0.05 -3.37
N ARG A 89 3.58 0.89 -3.18
CA ARG A 89 4.98 0.53 -3.39
C ARG A 89 5.43 -0.58 -2.45
N LEU A 90 5.03 -0.57 -1.18
CA LEU A 90 5.33 -1.65 -0.25
C LEU A 90 4.70 -2.97 -0.70
N ALA A 91 3.45 -2.95 -1.15
CA ALA A 91 2.79 -4.14 -1.68
C ALA A 91 3.51 -4.70 -2.93
N LEU A 92 3.82 -3.84 -3.90
CA LEU A 92 4.58 -4.20 -5.09
C LEU A 92 5.97 -4.72 -4.74
N SER A 93 6.66 -4.10 -3.79
CA SER A 93 8.01 -4.54 -3.38
C SER A 93 8.04 -5.97 -2.89
N VAL A 94 7.00 -6.39 -2.15
CA VAL A 94 6.88 -7.76 -1.65
C VAL A 94 6.54 -8.72 -2.78
N ARG A 95 5.61 -8.36 -3.67
CA ARG A 95 5.22 -9.23 -4.80
C ARG A 95 6.32 -9.42 -5.83
N LEU A 96 7.12 -8.38 -6.06
CA LEU A 96 8.21 -8.39 -7.04
C LEU A 96 9.56 -8.80 -6.43
N ASN A 97 9.62 -9.02 -5.11
CA ASN A 97 10.85 -9.27 -4.36
C ASN A 97 11.92 -8.21 -4.62
N ILE A 98 11.57 -6.93 -4.43
CA ILE A 98 12.47 -5.81 -4.69
C ILE A 98 13.62 -5.79 -3.67
N ASP A 99 14.83 -5.62 -4.20
CA ASP A 99 16.10 -5.48 -3.50
C ASP A 99 16.97 -4.39 -4.18
N GLN A 100 18.26 -4.31 -3.80
CA GLN A 100 19.17 -3.29 -4.31
C GLN A 100 19.53 -3.47 -5.80
N SER A 101 19.47 -4.69 -6.35
CA SER A 101 19.81 -4.97 -7.75
C SER A 101 18.58 -4.95 -8.67
N SER A 102 17.39 -4.78 -8.11
CA SER A 102 16.12 -4.84 -8.84
C SER A 102 15.97 -3.78 -9.94
N PHE A 103 16.62 -2.62 -9.80
CA PHE A 103 16.60 -1.59 -10.85
C PHE A 103 17.43 -2.02 -12.07
N GLU A 104 18.66 -2.51 -11.85
CA GLU A 104 19.49 -3.08 -12.91
C GLU A 104 18.81 -4.26 -13.59
N LYS A 105 18.18 -5.15 -12.80
CA LYS A 105 17.36 -6.23 -13.33
C LYS A 105 16.29 -5.70 -14.28
N TYR A 106 15.51 -4.69 -13.86
CA TYR A 106 14.45 -4.08 -14.66
C TYR A 106 14.95 -3.50 -15.97
N GLU A 107 16.05 -2.76 -15.94
CA GLU A 107 16.67 -2.17 -17.14
C GLU A 107 17.09 -3.23 -18.17
N LEU A 108 17.48 -4.42 -17.70
CA LEU A 108 17.88 -5.55 -18.54
C LEU A 108 16.71 -6.45 -18.97
N MET A 109 15.48 -6.20 -18.51
CA MET A 109 14.31 -7.02 -18.87
C MET A 109 13.92 -6.82 -20.34
N LEU A 110 13.55 -7.91 -21.01
CA LEU A 110 12.94 -7.85 -22.34
C LEU A 110 11.54 -7.24 -22.27
N ASP A 111 11.13 -6.50 -23.30
CA ASP A 111 9.78 -5.91 -23.38
C ASP A 111 8.66 -6.96 -23.38
N THR A 112 8.98 -8.19 -23.76
CA THR A 112 8.05 -9.34 -23.73
C THR A 112 7.88 -9.95 -22.34
N ASP A 113 8.69 -9.56 -21.36
CA ASP A 113 8.58 -10.08 -19.99
C ASP A 113 7.31 -9.56 -19.32
N GLN A 114 6.47 -10.49 -18.87
CA GLN A 114 5.18 -10.18 -18.24
C GLN A 114 5.31 -9.37 -16.94
N GLN A 115 6.46 -9.44 -16.26
CA GLN A 115 6.72 -8.70 -15.03
C GLN A 115 7.24 -7.28 -15.29
N LYS A 116 7.80 -6.99 -16.48
CA LYS A 116 8.42 -5.68 -16.76
C LYS A 116 7.46 -4.50 -16.53
N PRO A 117 6.18 -4.54 -16.93
CA PRO A 117 5.23 -3.47 -16.62
C PRO A 117 5.03 -3.24 -15.12
N LEU A 118 5.05 -4.30 -14.30
CA LEU A 118 4.89 -4.18 -12.85
C LEU A 118 6.11 -3.52 -12.20
N PHE A 119 7.32 -3.84 -12.66
CA PHE A 119 8.55 -3.15 -12.24
C PHE A 119 8.53 -1.67 -12.68
N ALA A 120 8.09 -1.40 -13.91
CA ALA A 120 7.95 -0.03 -14.42
C ALA A 120 7.02 0.81 -13.52
N VAL A 121 5.85 0.27 -13.16
CA VAL A 121 4.92 0.92 -12.22
C VAL A 121 5.59 1.15 -10.86
N TYR A 122 6.30 0.16 -10.31
CA TYR A 122 6.98 0.31 -9.02
C TYR A 122 8.00 1.46 -9.01
N PHE A 123 8.86 1.55 -10.02
CA PHE A 123 9.87 2.61 -10.12
C PHE A 123 9.26 3.97 -10.45
N TRP A 124 8.26 4.01 -11.34
CA TRP A 124 7.54 5.23 -11.68
C TRP A 124 6.84 5.84 -10.46
N LEU A 125 6.18 5.02 -9.63
CA LEU A 125 5.60 5.47 -8.36
C LEU A 125 6.67 6.04 -7.41
N GLY A 126 7.90 5.53 -7.46
CA GLY A 126 9.03 6.09 -6.73
C GLY A 126 9.38 7.51 -7.18
N GLY A 127 9.43 7.74 -8.50
CA GLY A 127 9.63 9.07 -9.06
C GLY A 127 8.50 10.04 -8.71
N ILE A 128 7.23 9.60 -8.74
CA ILE A 128 6.10 10.43 -8.30
C ILE A 128 6.26 10.81 -6.82
N GLN A 129 6.62 9.87 -5.96
CA GLN A 129 6.79 10.12 -4.54
C GLN A 129 7.91 11.14 -4.26
N GLU A 130 9.04 11.04 -4.97
CA GLU A 130 10.13 12.02 -4.88
C GLU A 130 9.69 13.41 -5.37
N SER A 131 8.94 13.47 -6.47
CA SER A 131 8.38 14.72 -6.97
C SER A 131 7.43 15.35 -5.96
N LEU A 132 6.54 14.57 -5.32
CA LEU A 132 5.63 15.08 -4.29
C LEU A 132 6.40 15.62 -3.08
N ILE A 133 7.41 14.89 -2.59
CA ILE A 133 8.24 15.33 -1.46
C ILE A 133 8.98 16.64 -1.75
N SER A 134 9.38 16.86 -3.01
CA SER A 134 10.10 18.07 -3.40
C SER A 134 9.22 19.33 -3.47
N HIS A 135 7.89 19.17 -3.45
CA HIS A 135 6.92 20.25 -3.64
C HIS A 135 5.96 20.45 -2.44
N ILE A 136 6.19 19.73 -1.33
CA ILE A 136 5.55 20.00 -0.02
C ILE A 136 6.39 20.96 0.82
#